data_AF-A0A8T1W272-F1
#
_entry.id   AF-A0A8T1W272-F1
#
_cell.length_a   1.000
_cell.length_b   1.000
_cell.length_c   1.000
_cell.angle_alpha   90.00
_cell.angle_beta   90.00
_cell.angle_gamma   90.00
#
_symmetry.space_group_name_H-M   'P 1'
#
loop_
_entity.id
_entity.type
_entity.pdbx_description
1 polymer ?
#
loop_
_entity_poly.entity_id
_entity_poly.type
_entity_poly.pdbx_seq_one_letter_code
_entity_poly.pdbx_strand_id
1 'polypeptide(L)'
;METRSSPSVQELHAVAHERGLKYYLHLSKPELFSLLQRKEGGGSAKKPAAAEDAAKEDAVRRVESAPTAPAAATRASERLSSRKKKRKTRENDRAEAPHDRKKAKVVINTLDPIMLTALGQHTFEFTRTNGSVVVYNVESLVQYILATGDFSEPETRIPFSDEDLRRIDAEASKAKLNEKSVVDAKKNKHKFDEQKVKRDGILGLERCASEYVNRMLEIVESDDPEEGEMLLIMSVFPSFSDIFEQIRRSDSEYAKHSMGHFIQYVQGPKNRPTVDESGLMPVILGFLEDVAEGKQGASAFGF
;
A
#
# COMPACT_ATOMS: atom_id res chain seq x y z
N MET A 1 -22.02 -10.88 30.38
CA MET A 1 -21.15 -11.99 30.84
C MET A 1 -19.73 -11.53 30.62
N GLU A 2 -18.98 -11.28 31.68
CA GLU A 2 -17.56 -10.90 31.57
C GLU A 2 -16.77 -12.14 31.12
N THR A 3 -16.28 -12.12 29.88
CA THR A 3 -15.31 -13.10 29.40
C THR A 3 -14.01 -12.84 30.11
N ARG A 4 -13.68 -13.66 31.12
CA ARG A 4 -12.37 -13.64 31.75
C ARG A 4 -11.34 -14.04 30.70
N SER A 5 -10.57 -13.09 30.19
CA SER A 5 -9.44 -13.37 29.30
C SER A 5 -8.52 -14.39 29.96
N SER A 6 -8.29 -15.52 29.30
CA SER A 6 -7.30 -16.51 29.72
C SER A 6 -5.90 -15.91 29.54
N PRO A 7 -5.01 -15.97 30.54
CA PRO A 7 -3.66 -15.42 30.45
C PRO A 7 -2.84 -16.10 29.34
N SER A 8 -1.96 -15.32 28.71
CA SER A 8 -1.06 -15.81 27.65
C SER A 8 0.06 -16.70 28.21
N VAL A 9 0.69 -17.52 27.36
CA VAL A 9 1.82 -18.38 27.77
C VAL A 9 3.00 -17.53 28.30
N GLN A 10 3.23 -16.37 27.70
CA GLN A 10 4.27 -15.42 28.13
C GLN A 10 3.98 -14.87 29.54
N GLU A 11 2.72 -14.54 29.84
CA GLU A 11 2.30 -14.13 31.19
C GLU A 11 2.50 -15.25 32.21
N LEU A 12 2.18 -16.50 31.85
CA LEU A 12 2.40 -17.65 32.72
C LEU A 12 3.89 -17.93 32.95
N HIS A 13 4.74 -17.75 31.94
CA HIS A 13 6.20 -17.84 32.07
C HIS A 13 6.78 -16.74 32.97
N ALA A 14 6.28 -15.51 32.86
CA ALA A 14 6.68 -14.41 33.73
C ALA A 14 6.33 -14.71 35.20
N VAL A 15 5.09 -15.17 35.46
CA VAL A 15 4.64 -15.54 36.81
C VAL A 15 5.44 -16.75 37.35
N ALA A 16 5.79 -17.72 36.50
CA ALA A 16 6.59 -18.87 36.90
C ALA A 16 8.03 -18.49 37.25
N HIS A 17 8.62 -17.57 36.49
CA HIS A 17 9.94 -16.99 36.77
C HIS A 17 9.95 -16.23 38.10
N GLU A 18 8.96 -15.35 38.33
CA GLU A 18 8.80 -14.60 39.58
C GLU A 18 8.65 -15.51 40.80
N ARG A 19 7.99 -16.66 40.63
CA ARG A 19 7.84 -17.67 41.69
C ARG A 19 9.04 -18.59 41.86
N GLY A 20 10.11 -18.40 41.10
CA GLY A 20 11.34 -19.19 41.20
C GLY A 20 11.15 -20.67 40.85
N LEU A 21 10.14 -20.99 40.03
CA LEU A 21 9.95 -22.34 39.53
C LEU A 21 11.14 -22.73 38.66
N LYS A 22 11.63 -23.96 38.82
CA LYS A 22 12.66 -24.53 37.96
C LYS A 22 11.99 -25.43 36.92
N TYR A 23 12.51 -25.42 35.70
CA TYR A 23 12.05 -26.29 34.60
C TYR A 23 10.62 -26.03 34.10
N TYR A 24 10.14 -24.78 34.14
CA TYR A 24 8.79 -24.43 33.65
C TYR A 24 8.69 -24.20 32.13
N LEU A 25 9.83 -23.98 31.44
CA LEU A 25 9.89 -23.69 30.00
C LEU A 25 9.48 -24.86 29.09
N HIS A 26 9.40 -26.07 29.62
CA HIS A 26 9.05 -27.28 28.87
C HIS A 26 7.62 -27.78 29.17
N LEU A 27 6.86 -27.02 29.98
CA LEU A 27 5.49 -27.39 30.35
C LEU A 27 4.50 -26.81 29.34
N SER A 28 3.52 -27.61 28.95
CA SER A 28 2.42 -27.13 28.12
C SER A 28 1.58 -26.09 28.88
N LYS A 29 0.90 -25.17 28.17
CA LYS A 29 0.03 -24.13 28.75
C LYS A 29 -0.94 -24.66 29.82
N PRO A 30 -1.70 -25.76 29.61
CA PRO A 30 -2.61 -26.29 30.64
C PRO A 30 -1.88 -26.88 31.85
N GLU A 31 -0.70 -27.48 31.66
CA GLU A 31 0.12 -28.01 32.76
C GLU A 31 0.72 -26.89 33.61
N LEU A 32 1.28 -25.87 32.95
CA LEU A 32 1.84 -24.70 33.61
C LEU A 32 0.76 -23.91 34.36
N PHE A 33 -0.41 -23.70 33.74
CA PHE A 33 -1.56 -23.07 34.36
C PHE A 33 -2.05 -23.87 35.58
N SER A 34 -2.16 -25.20 35.44
CA SER A 34 -2.52 -26.08 36.56
C SER A 34 -1.49 -26.08 37.68
N LEU A 35 -0.19 -26.02 37.34
CA LEU A 35 0.91 -26.00 38.30
C LEU A 35 0.96 -24.66 39.05
N LEU A 36 0.69 -23.55 38.37
CA LEU A 36 0.57 -22.22 38.99
C LEU A 36 -0.69 -22.07 39.84
N GLN A 37 -1.76 -22.83 39.56
CA GLN A 37 -2.96 -22.90 40.38
C GLN A 37 -2.85 -23.86 41.57
N ARG A 38 -2.04 -24.92 41.50
CA ARG A 38 -2.10 -26.03 42.48
C ARG A 38 -1.47 -25.75 43.85
N LYS A 39 -0.53 -24.80 44.03
CA LYS A 39 0.10 -24.46 45.34
C LYS A 39 0.85 -23.11 45.26
N GLU A 40 0.62 -22.09 46.09
CA GLU A 40 0.93 -22.02 47.53
C GLU A 40 1.66 -23.25 48.09
N GLY A 41 2.99 -23.22 48.04
CA GLY A 41 3.82 -23.98 48.99
C GLY A 41 5.05 -24.68 48.42
N GLY A 42 6.23 -24.13 48.74
CA GLY A 42 7.33 -24.94 49.26
C GLY A 42 8.74 -24.69 48.69
N GLY A 43 9.53 -23.80 49.31
CA GLY A 43 11.00 -23.89 49.28
C GLY A 43 11.83 -22.63 49.57
N SER A 44 12.09 -22.32 50.86
CA SER A 44 13.28 -21.69 51.51
C SER A 44 13.94 -20.43 50.86
N ALA A 45 14.21 -19.27 51.49
CA ALA A 45 14.50 -18.91 52.88
C ALA A 45 14.41 -17.37 53.12
N LYS A 46 14.41 -16.99 54.41
CA LYS A 46 14.74 -15.71 55.07
C LYS A 46 13.64 -14.67 55.36
N LYS A 47 13.22 -14.68 56.63
CA LYS A 47 12.81 -13.52 57.46
C LYS A 47 14.01 -12.55 57.62
N PRO A 48 13.81 -11.22 57.80
CA PRO A 48 13.30 -10.65 59.05
C PRO A 48 12.22 -9.55 58.88
N ALA A 49 11.25 -9.48 59.81
CA ALA A 49 11.00 -8.40 60.79
C ALA A 49 10.38 -7.11 60.17
N ALA A 50 9.05 -6.93 60.25
CA ALA A 50 8.29 -6.32 61.36
C ALA A 50 8.36 -4.77 61.38
N ALA A 51 7.26 -4.15 60.96
CA ALA A 51 6.71 -2.92 61.52
C ALA A 51 5.23 -2.81 61.09
N GLU A 52 4.34 -3.08 62.03
CA GLU A 52 2.96 -2.62 62.03
C GLU A 52 2.97 -1.08 62.19
N ASP A 53 2.11 -0.34 61.49
CA ASP A 53 0.97 0.28 62.16
C ASP A 53 -0.05 0.90 61.19
N ALA A 54 -1.29 0.90 61.65
CA ALA A 54 -2.50 1.27 60.94
C ALA A 54 -2.78 2.79 60.94
N ALA A 55 -3.54 3.28 59.95
CA ALA A 55 -4.81 4.00 60.19
C ALA A 55 -5.38 4.63 58.90
N LYS A 56 -6.71 4.61 58.86
CA LYS A 56 -7.65 5.17 57.88
C LYS A 56 -7.58 6.70 57.79
N GLU A 57 -7.95 7.29 56.65
CA GLU A 57 -9.07 8.25 56.60
C GLU A 57 -9.47 8.66 55.17
N ASP A 58 -10.80 8.70 54.98
CA ASP A 58 -11.58 9.20 53.84
C ASP A 58 -11.55 10.74 53.73
N ALA A 59 -11.56 11.29 52.51
CA ALA A 59 -12.05 12.65 52.26
C ALA A 59 -12.45 12.92 50.78
N VAL A 60 -13.72 12.67 50.49
CA VAL A 60 -14.69 13.49 49.71
C VAL A 60 -14.20 14.79 49.02
N ARG A 61 -14.47 14.93 47.70
CA ARG A 61 -15.19 16.05 47.00
C ARG A 61 -15.06 15.92 45.46
N ARG A 62 -16.13 15.76 44.66
CA ARG A 62 -17.08 16.78 44.09
C ARG A 62 -16.31 17.87 43.30
N VAL A 63 -16.52 18.20 42.02
CA VAL A 63 -17.72 18.61 41.24
C VAL A 63 -17.27 18.59 39.74
N GLU A 64 -17.93 17.92 38.78
CA GLU A 64 -19.07 18.33 37.93
C GLU A 64 -18.92 19.60 37.03
N SER A 65 -19.24 19.39 35.74
CA SER A 65 -19.84 20.30 34.74
C SER A 65 -19.04 21.42 34.02
N ALA A 66 -19.13 21.35 32.68
CA ALA A 66 -18.76 22.30 31.63
C ALA A 66 -19.78 23.48 31.51
N PRO A 67 -19.99 24.14 30.34
CA PRO A 67 -19.13 24.82 29.35
C PRO A 67 -19.56 26.31 29.12
N THR A 68 -18.77 27.15 28.45
CA THR A 68 -19.29 28.28 27.62
C THR A 68 -18.23 28.89 26.68
N ALA A 69 -18.59 29.07 25.41
CA ALA A 69 -18.01 30.05 24.46
C ALA A 69 -18.90 31.33 24.45
N PRO A 70 -18.81 32.32 23.53
CA PRO A 70 -17.77 32.79 22.59
C PRO A 70 -17.53 34.34 22.66
N ALA A 71 -16.59 34.93 21.89
CA ALA A 71 -16.77 36.22 21.16
C ALA A 71 -15.47 36.83 20.53
N ALA A 72 -15.56 37.08 19.21
CA ALA A 72 -15.27 38.31 18.45
C ALA A 72 -13.92 39.09 18.51
N ALA A 73 -13.24 39.09 17.33
CA ALA A 73 -12.85 40.22 16.47
C ALA A 73 -11.92 41.38 16.94
N THR A 74 -10.82 41.62 16.20
CA THR A 74 -10.38 42.90 15.54
C THR A 74 -8.99 42.72 14.89
N ARG A 75 -8.82 42.90 13.57
CA ARG A 75 -8.41 44.11 12.79
C ARG A 75 -7.02 44.70 13.11
N ALA A 76 -6.10 44.64 12.12
CA ALA A 76 -5.20 45.75 11.76
C ALA A 76 -4.56 45.52 10.37
N SER A 77 -4.49 46.59 9.58
CA SER A 77 -3.94 46.72 8.22
C SER A 77 -3.11 48.00 8.20
N GLU A 78 -1.93 48.01 7.57
CA GLU A 78 -1.23 49.22 7.07
C GLU A 78 -0.08 48.74 6.14
N ARG A 79 -0.16 48.87 4.81
CA ARG A 79 0.14 50.02 3.93
C ARG A 79 1.55 50.61 4.07
N LEU A 80 2.30 50.64 2.95
CA LEU A 80 3.16 51.72 2.39
C LEU A 80 4.04 51.09 1.29
N SER A 81 4.44 51.69 0.17
CA SER A 81 3.97 52.80 -0.67
C SER A 81 4.93 52.92 -1.86
N SER A 82 4.36 53.16 -3.04
CA SER A 82 4.88 53.84 -4.24
C SER A 82 6.24 54.57 -4.18
N ARG A 83 7.07 54.35 -5.23
CA ARG A 83 8.06 55.34 -5.70
C ARG A 83 8.11 55.40 -7.23
N LYS A 84 7.45 56.42 -7.80
CA LYS A 84 7.63 56.91 -9.18
C LYS A 84 8.55 58.14 -9.13
N LYS A 85 9.59 58.18 -9.97
CA LYS A 85 10.15 59.45 -10.50
C LYS A 85 10.60 59.29 -11.97
N LYS A 86 9.85 60.01 -12.82
CA LYS A 86 10.18 60.67 -14.11
C LYS A 86 11.61 61.28 -14.07
N ARG A 87 12.42 61.51 -15.13
CA ARG A 87 12.23 61.78 -16.57
C ARG A 87 13.65 62.03 -17.18
N LYS A 88 14.00 61.54 -18.40
CA LYS A 88 14.51 62.35 -19.55
C LYS A 88 15.02 61.49 -20.73
N THR A 89 14.33 61.71 -21.84
CA THR A 89 14.63 61.64 -23.28
C THR A 89 16.08 61.53 -23.74
N ARG A 90 16.36 60.58 -24.65
CA ARG A 90 17.01 60.82 -25.94
C ARG A 90 16.72 59.68 -26.93
N GLU A 91 16.05 60.01 -28.04
CA GLU A 91 15.99 59.25 -29.29
C GLU A 91 17.42 59.09 -29.86
N ASN A 92 17.80 57.91 -30.38
CA ASN A 92 17.59 57.54 -31.79
C ASN A 92 18.20 56.15 -32.11
N ASP A 93 17.57 55.47 -33.06
CA ASP A 93 18.16 54.56 -34.06
C ASP A 93 18.84 53.25 -33.62
N ARG A 94 18.09 52.14 -33.64
CA ARG A 94 18.07 51.21 -34.78
C ARG A 94 17.31 49.93 -34.43
N ALA A 95 16.51 49.49 -35.39
CA ALA A 95 15.84 48.21 -35.40
C ALA A 95 16.84 47.06 -35.22
N GLU A 96 16.64 46.26 -34.18
CA GLU A 96 17.04 44.85 -34.20
C GLU A 96 15.85 44.04 -33.71
N ALA A 97 15.37 43.18 -34.60
CA ALA A 97 14.35 42.17 -34.32
C ALA A 97 14.72 41.37 -33.06
N PRO A 98 13.74 40.86 -32.29
CA PRO A 98 14.06 39.89 -31.26
C PRO A 98 14.62 38.65 -31.96
N HIS A 99 15.94 38.52 -31.93
CA HIS A 99 16.61 37.27 -32.25
C HIS A 99 16.06 36.24 -31.27
N ASP A 100 15.11 35.43 -31.74
CA ASP A 100 14.80 34.11 -31.20
C ASP A 100 16.11 33.32 -31.20
N ARG A 101 16.89 33.49 -30.14
CA ARG A 101 17.97 32.58 -29.81
C ARG A 101 17.30 31.26 -29.50
N LYS A 102 17.12 30.44 -30.55
CA LYS A 102 16.80 29.03 -30.44
C LYS A 102 17.81 28.42 -29.46
N LYS A 103 17.44 28.35 -28.19
CA LYS A 103 18.21 27.61 -27.19
C LYS A 103 18.39 26.22 -27.77
N ALA A 104 19.64 25.76 -27.87
CA ALA A 104 19.94 24.45 -28.41
C ALA A 104 19.07 23.42 -27.66
N LYS A 105 18.25 22.67 -28.40
CA LYS A 105 17.43 21.61 -27.83
C LYS A 105 18.38 20.57 -27.21
N VAL A 106 18.35 20.44 -25.90
CA VAL A 106 19.14 19.42 -25.20
C VAL A 106 18.28 18.16 -25.12
N VAL A 107 18.59 17.17 -25.96
CA VAL A 107 18.00 15.84 -25.86
C VAL A 107 18.63 15.11 -24.69
N ILE A 108 17.80 14.61 -23.77
CA ILE A 108 18.29 14.08 -22.49
C ILE A 108 18.39 12.55 -22.44
N ASN A 109 17.72 11.84 -23.35
CA ASN A 109 17.61 10.38 -23.30
C ASN A 109 18.08 9.71 -24.60
N THR A 110 18.67 8.53 -24.44
CA THR A 110 19.12 7.65 -25.53
C THR A 110 18.24 6.40 -25.68
N LEU A 111 17.47 6.07 -24.63
CA LEU A 111 16.51 4.98 -24.60
C LEU A 111 15.10 5.55 -24.46
N ASP A 112 14.13 4.83 -24.97
CA ASP A 112 12.71 5.09 -24.77
C ASP A 112 12.35 5.01 -23.29
N PRO A 113 11.83 6.08 -22.67
CA PRO A 113 11.50 6.08 -21.25
C PRO A 113 10.41 5.08 -20.83
N ILE A 114 9.55 4.63 -21.77
CA ILE A 114 8.44 3.73 -21.44
C ILE A 114 8.92 2.27 -21.41
N MET A 115 9.56 1.82 -22.49
CA MET A 115 9.96 0.41 -22.65
C MET A 115 11.43 0.15 -22.28
N LEU A 116 12.21 1.21 -22.02
CA LEU A 116 13.67 1.15 -21.77
C LEU A 116 14.46 0.49 -22.91
N THR A 117 13.93 0.55 -24.12
CA THR A 117 14.55 0.04 -25.35
C THR A 117 15.21 1.15 -26.16
N ALA A 118 16.06 0.80 -27.13
CA ALA A 118 16.67 1.79 -28.01
C ALA A 118 15.61 2.59 -28.79
N LEU A 119 15.89 3.86 -29.05
CA LEU A 119 15.05 4.69 -29.91
C LEU A 119 15.09 4.17 -31.36
N GLY A 120 13.91 3.96 -31.93
CA GLY A 120 13.71 3.44 -33.27
C GLY A 120 13.63 4.53 -34.34
N GLN A 121 13.10 4.15 -35.50
CA GLN A 121 12.97 5.05 -36.65
C GLN A 121 11.87 6.11 -36.46
N HIS A 122 10.81 5.76 -35.74
CA HIS A 122 9.64 6.61 -35.55
C HIS A 122 9.57 7.10 -34.10
N THR A 123 9.89 8.38 -33.91
CA THR A 123 10.02 8.98 -32.59
C THR A 123 9.20 10.26 -32.45
N PHE A 124 8.76 10.53 -31.22
CA PHE A 124 8.10 11.78 -30.86
C PHE A 124 8.95 12.59 -29.88
N GLU A 125 9.17 13.87 -30.19
CA GLU A 125 9.88 14.81 -29.32
C GLU A 125 8.90 15.63 -28.46
N PHE A 126 9.01 15.51 -27.14
CA PHE A 126 8.32 16.38 -26.20
C PHE A 126 9.29 17.40 -25.60
N THR A 127 8.95 18.70 -25.69
CA THR A 127 9.76 19.78 -25.11
C THR A 127 9.20 20.19 -23.76
N ARG A 128 10.01 20.04 -22.70
CA ARG A 128 9.64 20.42 -21.33
C ARG A 128 9.76 21.93 -21.12
N THR A 129 9.16 22.42 -20.05
CA THR A 129 9.16 23.84 -19.65
C THR A 129 10.57 24.40 -19.38
N ASN A 130 11.50 23.55 -18.96
CA ASN A 130 12.92 23.88 -18.76
C ASN A 130 13.74 23.91 -20.07
N GLY A 131 13.13 23.57 -21.21
CA GLY A 131 13.77 23.53 -22.53
C GLY A 131 14.47 22.21 -22.88
N SER A 132 14.46 21.20 -22.00
CA SER A 132 14.96 19.87 -22.33
C SER A 132 13.97 19.10 -23.21
N VAL A 133 14.47 18.29 -24.13
CA VAL A 133 13.66 17.47 -25.04
C VAL A 133 13.78 16.01 -24.66
N VAL A 134 12.63 15.34 -24.51
CA VAL A 134 12.55 13.90 -24.33
C VAL A 134 12.01 13.28 -25.60
N VAL A 135 12.59 12.15 -25.98
CA VAL A 135 12.25 11.43 -27.20
C VAL A 135 11.63 10.09 -26.82
N TYR A 136 10.46 9.78 -27.38
CA TYR A 136 9.77 8.50 -27.19
C TYR A 136 9.71 7.73 -28.50
N ASN A 137 9.70 6.40 -28.44
CA ASN A 137 9.20 5.63 -29.57
C ASN A 137 7.70 5.90 -29.70
N VAL A 138 7.24 6.15 -30.93
CA VAL A 138 5.83 6.47 -31.15
C VAL A 138 4.92 5.29 -30.79
N GLU A 139 5.39 4.07 -31.08
CA GLU A 139 4.68 2.84 -30.75
C GLU A 139 4.38 2.70 -29.26
N SER A 140 5.41 2.79 -28.41
CA SER A 140 5.26 2.66 -26.97
C SER A 140 4.42 3.80 -26.38
N LEU A 141 4.58 5.03 -26.89
CA LEU A 141 3.81 6.18 -26.43
C LEU A 141 2.32 6.03 -26.76
N VAL A 142 1.98 5.60 -27.98
CA VAL A 142 0.59 5.36 -28.37
C VAL A 142 -0.01 4.23 -27.55
N GLN A 143 0.68 3.09 -27.44
CA GLN A 143 0.22 1.96 -26.63
C GLN A 143 0.01 2.36 -25.17
N TYR A 144 0.92 3.14 -24.59
CA TYR A 144 0.78 3.66 -23.23
C TYR A 144 -0.48 4.52 -23.07
N ILE A 145 -0.68 5.51 -23.94
CA ILE A 145 -1.85 6.41 -23.87
C ILE A 145 -3.14 5.62 -24.02
N LEU A 146 -3.21 4.67 -24.96
CA LEU A 146 -4.40 3.86 -25.21
C LEU A 146 -4.65 2.79 -24.14
N ALA A 147 -3.62 2.26 -23.49
CA ALA A 147 -3.77 1.28 -22.41
C ALA A 147 -4.15 1.95 -21.08
N THR A 148 -3.60 3.14 -20.81
CA THR A 148 -3.79 3.83 -19.53
C THR A 148 -4.92 4.85 -19.55
N GLY A 149 -5.23 5.42 -20.72
CA GLY A 149 -6.08 6.59 -20.87
C GLY A 149 -5.48 7.88 -20.30
N ASP A 150 -4.18 7.89 -19.97
CA ASP A 150 -3.49 9.09 -19.51
C ASP A 150 -2.96 9.86 -20.72
N PHE A 151 -3.54 11.03 -20.99
CA PHE A 151 -3.16 11.92 -22.09
C PHE A 151 -2.11 12.95 -21.65
N SER A 152 -1.26 12.55 -20.71
CA SER A 152 -0.17 13.36 -20.17
C SER A 152 1.16 12.68 -20.45
N GLU A 153 2.21 13.48 -20.51
CA GLU A 153 3.57 12.98 -20.71
C GLU A 153 3.96 12.02 -19.57
N PRO A 154 4.40 10.77 -19.86
CA PRO A 154 4.59 9.72 -18.85
C PRO A 154 5.48 10.08 -17.64
N GLU A 155 6.58 10.82 -17.85
CA GLU A 155 7.55 11.18 -16.82
C GLU A 155 7.12 12.43 -16.04
N THR A 156 6.81 13.53 -16.74
CA THR A 156 6.50 14.82 -16.10
C THR A 156 5.03 15.01 -15.73
N ARG A 157 4.15 14.15 -16.24
CA ARG A 157 2.69 14.25 -16.10
C ARG A 157 2.11 15.57 -16.62
N ILE A 158 2.84 16.26 -17.50
CA ILE A 158 2.34 17.47 -18.17
C ILE A 158 1.34 17.03 -19.25
N PRO A 159 0.09 17.56 -19.27
CA PRO A 159 -0.89 17.19 -20.29
C PRO A 159 -0.40 17.49 -21.71
N PHE A 160 -0.60 16.55 -22.63
CA PHE A 160 -0.38 16.81 -24.04
C PHE A 160 -1.42 17.79 -24.59
N SER A 161 -0.96 18.78 -25.36
CA SER A 161 -1.84 19.63 -26.14
C SER A 161 -2.56 18.82 -27.23
N ASP A 162 -3.65 19.36 -27.77
CA ASP A 162 -4.36 18.69 -28.88
C ASP A 162 -3.47 18.64 -30.13
N GLU A 163 -2.61 19.63 -30.33
CA GLU A 163 -1.59 19.65 -31.38
C GLU A 163 -0.56 18.53 -31.18
N ASP A 164 -0.11 18.27 -29.95
CA ASP A 164 0.80 17.15 -29.65
C ASP A 164 0.17 15.80 -30.02
N LEU A 165 -1.08 15.58 -29.60
CA LEU A 165 -1.79 14.34 -29.87
C LEU A 165 -2.01 14.11 -31.37
N ARG A 166 -2.33 15.16 -32.14
CA ARG A 166 -2.39 15.08 -33.61
C ARG A 166 -1.03 14.75 -34.23
N ARG A 167 0.07 15.30 -33.68
CA ARG A 167 1.42 14.97 -34.14
C ARG A 167 1.78 13.51 -33.84
N ILE A 168 1.41 13.01 -32.67
CA ILE A 168 1.58 11.60 -32.30
C ILE A 168 0.83 10.70 -33.29
N ASP A 169 -0.45 10.97 -33.56
CA ASP A 169 -1.24 10.20 -34.54
C ASP A 169 -0.66 10.26 -35.97
N ALA A 170 -0.13 11.41 -36.37
CA ALA A 170 0.51 11.58 -37.67
C ALA A 170 1.80 10.73 -37.79
N GLU A 171 2.63 10.70 -36.74
CA GLU A 171 3.81 9.84 -36.72
C GLU A 171 3.45 8.35 -36.61
N ALA A 172 2.39 8.00 -35.87
CA ALA A 172 1.88 6.64 -35.77
C ALA A 172 1.38 6.12 -37.13
N SER A 173 0.71 6.99 -37.89
CA SER A 173 0.27 6.71 -39.26
C SER A 173 1.44 6.50 -40.22
N LYS A 174 2.51 7.30 -40.10
CA LYS A 174 3.74 7.11 -40.90
C LYS A 174 4.45 5.80 -40.55
N ALA A 175 4.43 5.43 -39.27
CA ALA A 175 4.93 4.16 -38.76
C ALA A 175 4.05 2.95 -39.12
N LYS A 176 2.87 3.19 -39.73
CA LYS A 176 1.87 2.16 -40.08
C LYS A 176 1.45 1.32 -38.87
N LEU A 177 1.34 1.95 -37.70
CA LEU A 177 0.83 1.29 -36.50
C LEU A 177 -0.67 1.01 -36.67
N ASN A 178 -1.09 -0.21 -36.38
CA ASN A 178 -2.51 -0.62 -36.40
C ASN A 178 -3.23 -0.25 -35.09
N GLU A 179 -2.89 0.91 -34.53
CA GLU A 179 -3.44 1.39 -33.26
C GLU A 179 -4.57 2.40 -33.48
N LYS A 180 -5.42 2.57 -32.47
CA LYS A 180 -6.49 3.59 -32.51
C LYS A 180 -5.89 4.99 -32.36
N SER A 181 -6.57 6.00 -32.90
CA SER A 181 -6.15 7.40 -32.73
C SER A 181 -6.17 7.82 -31.25
N VAL A 182 -5.08 8.41 -30.77
CA VAL A 182 -5.01 8.98 -29.42
C VAL A 182 -5.89 10.23 -29.28
N VAL A 183 -6.09 10.98 -30.37
CA VAL A 183 -7.01 12.13 -30.40
C VAL A 183 -8.45 11.66 -30.21
N ASP A 184 -8.88 10.60 -30.90
CA ASP A 184 -10.23 10.06 -30.76
C ASP A 184 -10.43 9.36 -29.41
N ALA A 185 -9.38 8.76 -28.85
CA ALA A 185 -9.39 8.25 -27.49
C ALA A 185 -9.63 9.38 -26.47
N LYS A 186 -8.98 10.54 -26.62
CA LYS A 186 -9.16 11.70 -25.72
C LYS A 186 -10.59 12.22 -25.70
N LYS A 187 -11.29 12.21 -26.83
CA LYS A 187 -12.73 12.58 -26.89
C LYS A 187 -13.60 11.65 -26.05
N ASN A 188 -13.18 10.40 -25.87
CA ASN A 188 -13.87 9.38 -25.10
C ASN A 188 -13.23 9.14 -23.72
N LYS A 189 -12.58 10.15 -23.14
CA LYS A 189 -11.85 10.05 -21.86
C LYS A 189 -12.66 9.39 -20.73
N HIS A 190 -13.97 9.66 -20.65
CA HIS A 190 -14.84 9.05 -19.63
C HIS A 190 -14.77 7.52 -19.57
N LYS A 191 -14.63 6.84 -20.73
CA LYS A 191 -14.52 5.37 -20.77
C LYS A 191 -13.23 4.89 -20.10
N PHE A 192 -12.14 5.63 -20.26
CA PHE A 192 -10.87 5.32 -19.62
C PHE A 192 -10.92 5.61 -18.12
N ASP A 193 -11.59 6.68 -17.72
CA ASP A 193 -11.79 7.00 -16.30
C ASP A 193 -12.61 5.89 -15.61
N GLU A 194 -13.68 5.39 -16.25
CA GLU A 194 -14.47 4.24 -15.76
C GLU A 194 -13.63 2.95 -15.68
N GLN A 195 -12.86 2.65 -16.72
CA GLN A 195 -11.95 1.50 -16.72
C GLN A 195 -10.87 1.61 -15.64
N LYS A 196 -10.34 2.82 -15.42
CA LYS A 196 -9.39 3.10 -14.35
C LYS A 196 -10.00 2.83 -12.98
N VAL A 197 -11.22 3.31 -12.74
CA VAL A 197 -11.93 3.01 -11.47
C VAL A 197 -12.10 1.51 -11.28
N LYS A 198 -12.46 0.76 -12.33
CA LYS A 198 -12.55 -0.71 -12.26
C LYS A 198 -11.20 -1.35 -11.90
N ARG A 199 -10.12 -0.95 -12.59
CA ARG A 199 -8.76 -1.46 -12.34
C ARG A 199 -8.29 -1.14 -10.92
N ASP A 200 -8.49 0.10 -10.48
CA ASP A 200 -8.09 0.54 -9.14
C ASP A 200 -8.90 -0.19 -8.06
N GLY A 201 -10.17 -0.52 -8.32
CA GLY A 201 -10.99 -1.38 -7.47
C GLY A 201 -10.46 -2.81 -7.35
N ILE A 202 -10.08 -3.43 -8.47
CA ILE A 202 -9.46 -4.77 -8.49
C ILE A 202 -8.13 -4.76 -7.74
N LEU A 203 -7.31 -3.73 -7.93
CA LEU A 203 -6.05 -3.55 -7.21
C LEU A 203 -6.30 -3.36 -5.69
N GLY A 204 -7.38 -2.69 -5.31
CA GLY A 204 -7.81 -2.59 -3.91
C GLY A 204 -8.13 -3.96 -3.31
N LEU A 205 -8.89 -4.79 -4.03
CA LEU A 205 -9.21 -6.16 -3.59
C LEU A 205 -7.96 -7.03 -3.47
N GLU A 206 -7.01 -6.93 -4.40
CA GLU A 206 -5.73 -7.66 -4.37
C GLU A 206 -4.90 -7.29 -3.14
N ARG A 207 -4.87 -6.02 -2.74
CA ARG A 207 -4.23 -5.59 -1.49
C ARG A 207 -4.92 -6.18 -0.26
N CYS A 208 -6.25 -6.17 -0.22
CA CYS A 208 -6.99 -6.81 0.87
C CYS A 208 -6.72 -8.31 0.94
N ALA A 209 -6.69 -9.01 -0.20
CA ALA A 209 -6.33 -10.43 -0.26
C ALA A 209 -4.90 -10.67 0.26
N SER A 210 -3.95 -9.79 -0.11
CA SER A 210 -2.55 -9.86 0.35
C SER A 210 -2.42 -9.75 1.87
N GLU A 211 -3.29 -8.99 2.54
CA GLU A 211 -3.29 -8.94 4.01
C GLU A 211 -3.61 -10.30 4.63
N TYR A 212 -4.52 -11.07 4.05
CA TYR A 212 -4.80 -12.43 4.51
C TYR A 212 -3.66 -13.39 4.19
N VAL A 213 -3.00 -13.22 3.04
CA VAL A 213 -1.79 -14.00 2.71
C VAL A 213 -0.64 -13.69 3.69
N ASN A 214 -0.47 -12.44 4.10
CA ASN A 214 0.48 -12.07 5.17
C ASN A 214 0.13 -12.76 6.49
N ARG A 215 -1.16 -12.81 6.87
CA ARG A 215 -1.59 -13.55 8.07
C ARG A 215 -1.36 -15.05 7.95
N MET A 216 -1.55 -15.63 6.76
CA MET A 216 -1.19 -17.04 6.52
C MET A 216 0.30 -17.26 6.77
N LEU A 217 1.17 -16.34 6.32
CA LEU A 217 2.61 -16.40 6.55
C LEU A 217 2.96 -16.26 8.04
N GLU A 218 2.33 -15.33 8.76
CA GLU A 218 2.49 -15.18 10.22
C GLU A 218 2.12 -16.47 10.97
N ILE A 219 1.11 -17.21 10.50
CA ILE A 219 0.71 -18.51 11.06
C ILE A 219 1.72 -19.61 10.71
N VAL A 220 2.34 -19.58 9.52
CA VAL A 220 3.41 -20.52 9.15
C VAL A 220 4.63 -20.36 10.05
N GLU A 221 4.95 -19.12 10.39
CA GLU A 221 6.13 -18.76 11.21
C GLU A 221 5.86 -18.79 12.73
N SER A 222 4.64 -19.14 13.16
CA SER A 222 4.29 -19.24 14.58
C SER A 222 4.65 -20.60 15.20
N ASP A 223 4.82 -20.63 16.53
CA ASP A 223 5.09 -21.84 17.31
C ASP A 223 3.83 -22.48 17.93
N ASP A 224 2.64 -21.93 17.65
CA ASP A 224 1.35 -22.46 18.10
C ASP A 224 0.49 -22.93 16.91
N PRO A 225 0.62 -24.21 16.50
CA PRO A 225 -0.13 -24.74 15.38
C PRO A 225 -1.63 -24.91 15.65
N GLU A 226 -2.05 -25.10 16.91
CA GLU A 226 -3.46 -25.28 17.26
C GLU A 226 -4.23 -23.96 17.12
N GLU A 227 -3.66 -22.86 17.62
CA GLU A 227 -4.21 -21.53 17.41
C GLU A 227 -4.18 -21.14 15.92
N GLY A 228 -3.09 -21.48 15.23
CA GLY A 228 -2.94 -21.27 13.79
C GLY A 228 -4.05 -21.94 12.96
N GLU A 229 -4.29 -23.24 13.18
CA GLU A 229 -5.33 -23.98 12.46
C GLU A 229 -6.73 -23.38 12.70
N MET A 230 -7.03 -23.02 13.95
CA MET A 230 -8.29 -22.36 14.30
C MET A 230 -8.46 -21.02 13.55
N LEU A 231 -7.42 -20.19 13.51
CA LEU A 231 -7.45 -18.91 12.79
C LEU A 231 -7.63 -19.09 11.29
N LEU A 232 -6.94 -20.07 10.69
CA LEU A 232 -7.06 -20.39 9.27
C LEU A 232 -8.50 -20.74 8.90
N ILE A 233 -9.09 -21.70 9.60
CA ILE A 233 -10.43 -22.21 9.29
C ILE A 233 -11.52 -21.18 9.61
N MET A 234 -11.43 -20.51 10.76
CA MET A 234 -12.52 -19.64 11.22
C MET A 234 -12.51 -18.25 10.60
N SER A 235 -11.36 -17.74 10.15
CA SER A 235 -11.24 -16.34 9.72
C SER A 235 -10.47 -16.18 8.41
N VAL A 236 -9.26 -16.71 8.30
CA VAL A 236 -8.35 -16.34 7.21
C VAL A 236 -8.79 -16.94 5.88
N PHE A 237 -9.05 -18.25 5.82
CA PHE A 237 -9.47 -18.93 4.59
C PHE A 237 -10.82 -18.43 4.06
N PRO A 238 -11.89 -18.31 4.86
CA PRO A 238 -13.17 -17.81 4.36
C PRO A 238 -13.05 -16.39 3.80
N SER A 239 -12.32 -15.51 4.51
CA SER A 239 -12.21 -14.10 4.15
C SER A 239 -11.35 -13.89 2.90
N PHE A 240 -10.24 -14.63 2.79
CA PHE A 240 -9.43 -14.63 1.57
C PHE A 240 -10.23 -15.16 0.38
N SER A 241 -10.94 -16.28 0.55
CA SER A 241 -11.70 -16.92 -0.53
C SER A 241 -12.77 -15.99 -1.10
N ASP A 242 -13.52 -15.28 -0.25
CA ASP A 242 -14.53 -14.33 -0.69
C ASP A 242 -13.92 -13.17 -1.51
N ILE A 243 -12.86 -12.54 -0.99
CA ILE A 243 -12.20 -11.42 -1.67
C ILE A 243 -11.58 -11.89 -2.99
N PHE A 244 -10.91 -13.04 -3.00
CA PHE A 244 -10.28 -13.56 -4.20
C PHE A 244 -11.32 -13.93 -5.27
N GLU A 245 -12.49 -14.44 -4.86
CA GLU A 245 -13.59 -14.69 -5.78
C GLU A 245 -14.13 -13.40 -6.42
N GLN A 246 -14.16 -12.28 -5.68
CA GLN A 246 -14.52 -10.98 -6.25
C GLN A 246 -13.50 -10.50 -7.30
N ILE A 247 -12.19 -10.73 -7.08
CA ILE A 247 -11.14 -10.47 -8.06
C ILE A 247 -11.37 -11.33 -9.31
N ARG A 248 -11.53 -12.65 -9.14
CA ARG A 248 -11.72 -13.62 -10.22
C ARG A 248 -12.94 -13.33 -11.08
N ARG A 249 -14.07 -12.94 -10.48
CA ARG A 249 -15.29 -12.54 -11.20
C ARG A 249 -15.09 -11.26 -12.01
N SER A 250 -14.23 -10.37 -11.55
CA SER A 250 -13.98 -9.07 -12.19
C SER A 250 -12.98 -9.16 -13.34
N ASP A 251 -11.93 -9.96 -13.14
CA ASP A 251 -10.83 -10.22 -14.08
C ASP A 251 -10.12 -11.55 -13.73
N SER A 252 -10.37 -12.60 -14.51
CA SER A 252 -9.85 -13.95 -14.24
C SER A 252 -8.36 -14.09 -14.56
N GLU A 253 -7.85 -13.34 -15.54
CA GLU A 253 -6.43 -13.37 -15.92
C GLU A 253 -5.59 -12.68 -14.84
N TYR A 254 -6.03 -11.50 -14.39
CA TYR A 254 -5.40 -10.81 -13.27
C TYR A 254 -5.44 -11.63 -11.98
N ALA A 255 -6.56 -12.32 -11.70
CA ALA A 255 -6.67 -13.22 -10.55
C ALA A 255 -5.63 -14.35 -10.60
N LYS A 256 -5.42 -14.95 -11.78
CA LYS A 256 -4.41 -16.01 -11.98
C LYS A 256 -2.99 -15.50 -11.70
N HIS A 257 -2.66 -14.31 -12.18
CA HIS A 257 -1.36 -13.68 -11.88
C HIS A 257 -1.19 -13.39 -10.39
N SER A 258 -2.22 -12.83 -9.76
CA SER A 258 -2.22 -12.50 -8.33
C SER A 258 -2.03 -13.75 -7.47
N MET A 259 -2.74 -14.84 -7.77
CA MET A 259 -2.58 -16.10 -7.06
C MET A 259 -1.18 -16.68 -7.21
N GLY A 260 -0.59 -16.59 -8.41
CA GLY A 260 0.79 -16.99 -8.63
C GLY A 260 1.77 -16.23 -7.72
N HIS A 261 1.56 -14.93 -7.53
CA HIS A 261 2.35 -14.12 -6.60
C HIS A 261 2.11 -14.51 -5.14
N PHE A 262 0.86 -14.76 -4.72
CA PHE A 262 0.55 -15.16 -3.35
C PHE A 262 1.22 -16.49 -2.97
N ILE A 263 1.15 -17.48 -3.86
CA ILE A 263 1.82 -18.78 -3.66
C ILE A 263 3.33 -18.61 -3.57
N GLN A 264 3.94 -17.84 -4.48
CA GLN A 264 5.39 -17.58 -4.45
C GLN A 264 5.81 -16.82 -3.18
N TYR A 265 4.97 -15.90 -2.70
CA TYR A 265 5.23 -15.13 -1.50
C TYR A 265 5.23 -16.02 -0.26
N VAL A 266 4.24 -16.91 -0.11
CA VAL A 266 4.19 -17.87 1.01
C VAL A 266 5.37 -18.85 0.97
N GLN A 267 5.78 -19.33 -0.21
CA GLN A 267 6.93 -20.24 -0.36
C GLN A 267 8.27 -19.56 -0.06
N GLY A 268 8.37 -18.26 -0.31
CA GLY A 268 9.63 -17.52 -0.26
C GLY A 268 10.54 -17.83 -1.46
N PRO A 269 11.65 -17.08 -1.60
CA PRO A 269 12.59 -17.28 -2.71
C PRO A 269 13.38 -18.59 -2.57
N LYS A 270 13.77 -19.21 -3.69
CA LYS A 270 14.47 -20.52 -3.72
C LYS A 270 15.74 -20.61 -2.86
N ASN A 271 16.45 -19.50 -2.70
CA ASN A 271 17.68 -19.42 -1.91
C ASN A 271 17.43 -19.17 -0.41
N ARG A 272 16.22 -18.76 -0.05
CA ARG A 272 15.79 -18.49 1.33
C ARG A 272 14.28 -18.78 1.43
N PRO A 273 13.87 -20.06 1.41
CA PRO A 273 12.47 -20.42 1.56
C PRO A 273 11.95 -19.98 2.93
N THR A 274 10.63 -19.84 3.02
CA THR A 274 9.93 -19.60 4.28
C THR A 274 10.18 -20.75 5.26
N VAL A 275 10.38 -20.43 6.53
CA VAL A 275 10.53 -21.43 7.60
C VAL A 275 9.15 -21.78 8.12
N ASP A 276 8.80 -23.07 8.06
CA ASP A 276 7.51 -23.59 8.53
C ASP A 276 7.65 -24.12 9.95
N GLU A 277 7.49 -23.23 10.93
CA GLU A 277 7.58 -23.55 12.36
C GLU A 277 6.30 -24.26 12.84
N SER A 278 5.13 -23.90 12.29
CA SER A 278 3.84 -24.50 12.67
C SER A 278 3.53 -25.81 11.95
N GLY A 279 4.16 -26.09 10.81
CA GLY A 279 3.84 -27.25 9.97
C GLY A 279 2.56 -27.06 9.13
N LEU A 280 2.00 -25.85 9.09
CA LEU A 280 0.74 -25.54 8.40
C LEU A 280 0.95 -25.04 6.97
N MET A 281 2.19 -24.81 6.53
CA MET A 281 2.47 -24.34 5.16
C MET A 281 1.86 -25.24 4.08
N PRO A 282 1.93 -26.59 4.13
CA PRO A 282 1.30 -27.44 3.12
C PRO A 282 -0.23 -27.28 3.05
N VAL A 283 -0.87 -27.03 4.19
CA VAL A 283 -2.32 -26.80 4.27
C VAL A 283 -2.71 -25.50 3.59
N ILE A 284 -1.95 -24.42 3.85
CA ILE A 284 -2.14 -23.12 3.21
C ILE A 284 -1.93 -23.20 1.71
N LEU A 285 -0.85 -23.83 1.25
CA LEU A 285 -0.56 -23.96 -0.18
C LEU A 285 -1.64 -24.78 -0.91
N GLY A 286 -2.08 -25.90 -0.31
CA GLY A 286 -3.19 -26.68 -0.86
C GLY A 286 -4.50 -25.90 -0.94
N PHE A 287 -4.81 -25.10 0.09
CA PHE A 287 -5.95 -24.18 0.08
C PHE A 287 -5.86 -23.16 -1.06
N LEU A 288 -4.70 -22.50 -1.23
CA LEU A 288 -4.52 -21.50 -2.29
C LEU A 288 -4.66 -22.11 -3.68
N GLU A 289 -4.13 -23.32 -3.91
CA GLU A 289 -4.30 -24.07 -5.16
C GLU A 289 -5.77 -24.42 -5.42
N ASP A 290 -6.49 -24.92 -4.41
CA ASP A 290 -7.91 -25.23 -4.53
C ASP A 290 -8.76 -23.99 -4.82
N VAL A 291 -8.44 -22.85 -4.20
CA VAL A 291 -9.10 -21.56 -4.50
C VAL A 291 -8.77 -21.11 -5.93
N ALA A 292 -7.52 -21.27 -6.38
CA ALA A 292 -7.10 -20.94 -7.74
C ALA A 292 -7.93 -21.69 -8.79
N GLU A 293 -8.18 -22.97 -8.55
CA GLU A 293 -8.98 -23.86 -9.40
C GLU A 293 -10.50 -23.67 -9.23
N GLY A 294 -10.92 -22.90 -8.22
CA GLY A 294 -12.33 -22.64 -7.93
C GLY A 294 -13.05 -23.81 -7.26
N LYS A 295 -12.29 -24.73 -6.66
CA LYS A 295 -12.81 -25.85 -5.89
C LYS A 295 -13.25 -25.44 -4.49
N GLN A 296 -12.63 -24.39 -3.93
CA GLN A 296 -12.97 -23.83 -2.63
C GLN A 296 -13.47 -22.38 -2.75
N GLY A 297 -14.64 -22.14 -2.18
CA GLY A 297 -15.29 -20.82 -2.06
C GLY A 297 -15.68 -20.57 -0.60
N ALA A 298 -16.09 -19.34 -0.25
CA ALA A 298 -16.56 -19.01 1.10
C ALA A 298 -17.67 -19.95 1.61
N SER A 299 -18.53 -20.43 0.71
CA SER A 299 -19.60 -21.40 1.01
C SER A 299 -19.10 -22.78 1.45
N ALA A 300 -17.88 -23.17 1.12
CA ALA A 300 -17.26 -24.41 1.59
C ALA A 300 -16.96 -24.37 3.10
N PHE A 301 -16.94 -23.17 3.69
CA PHE A 301 -16.70 -22.95 5.11
C PHE A 301 -17.98 -22.69 5.91
N GLY A 302 -19.16 -22.86 5.30
CA GLY A 302 -20.45 -22.77 5.98
C GLY A 302 -20.98 -21.34 6.19
N PHE A 303 -20.49 -20.37 5.41
CA PHE A 303 -20.95 -18.98 5.39
C PHE A 303 -21.77 -18.65 4.14
#